data_AF-A0A9D6BPA4-F1
#
_entry.id   AF-A0A9D6BPA4-F1
#
_cell.length_a   1.000
_cell.length_b   1.000
_cell.length_c   1.000
_cell.angle_alpha   90.00
_cell.angle_beta   90.00
_cell.angle_gamma   90.00
#
_symmetry.space_group_name_H-M   'P 1'
#
loop_
_entity.id
_entity.type
_entity.pdbx_description
1 polymer ?
#
loop_
_entity_poly.entity_id
_entity_poly.type
_entity_poly.pdbx_seq_one_letter_code
_entity_poly.pdbx_strand_id
1 'polypeptide(L)' 'MKDSLVTVFGGGGFVGRQVAQALMARGARVRVAQRDPSTAL' A
#
# COMPACT_ATOMS: atom_id res chain seq x y z
N MET A 1 -12.36 3.59 7.16
CA MET A 1 -11.34 2.55 6.91
C MET A 1 -10.47 2.26 8.13
N LYS A 2 -10.67 2.95 9.26
CA LYS A 2 -9.91 2.71 10.49
C LYS A 2 -9.87 1.21 10.82
N ASP A 3 -8.66 0.70 11.03
CA ASP A 3 -8.35 -0.70 11.35
C ASP A 3 -8.60 -1.74 10.24
N SER A 4 -9.04 -1.32 9.05
CA SER A 4 -9.14 -2.21 7.88
C SER A 4 -7.75 -2.61 7.38
N LEU A 5 -7.54 -3.91 7.18
CA LEU A 5 -6.33 -4.46 6.58
C LEU A 5 -6.49 -4.58 5.06
N VAL A 6 -5.67 -3.86 4.30
CA VAL A 6 -5.76 -3.78 2.83
C VAL A 6 -4.44 -4.22 2.21
N THR A 7 -4.49 -5.12 1.22
CA THR A 7 -3.30 -5.52 0.44
C THR A 7 -3.30 -4.80 -0.91
N VAL A 8 -2.22 -4.09 -1.21
CA VAL A 8 -2.01 -3.40 -2.49
C VAL A 8 -0.96 -4.16 -3.30
N PHE A 9 -1.37 -4.74 -4.41
CA PHE A 9 -0.45 -5.34 -5.38
C PHE A 9 0.17 -4.24 -6.25
N GLY A 10 1.51 -4.23 -6.37
CA GLY A 10 2.24 -3.18 -7.09
C GLY A 10 2.30 -1.83 -6.36
N GLY A 11 2.16 -1.82 -5.03
CA GLY A 11 2.16 -0.60 -4.22
C GLY A 11 3.47 0.22 -4.26
N GLY A 12 4.57 -0.35 -4.73
CA GLY A 12 5.83 0.39 -4.97
C GLY A 12 5.85 1.21 -6.28
N GLY A 13 4.89 1.01 -7.17
CA GLY A 13 4.82 1.71 -8.47
C GLY A 13 4.25 3.13 -8.38
N PHE A 14 4.22 3.83 -9.52
CA PHE A 14 3.75 5.22 -9.62
C PHE A 14 2.38 5.45 -8.97
N VAL A 15 1.36 4.73 -9.42
CA VAL A 15 -0.01 4.85 -8.87
C VAL A 15 -0.13 4.14 -7.53
N GLY A 16 0.45 2.94 -7.42
CA GLY A 16 0.34 2.09 -6.23
C GLY A 16 0.80 2.81 -4.96
N ARG A 17 1.88 3.59 -5.04
CA ARG A 17 2.40 4.35 -3.90
C ARG A 17 1.42 5.41 -3.42
N GLN A 18 0.81 6.15 -4.35
CA GLN A 18 -0.15 7.19 -3.99
C GLN A 18 -1.43 6.60 -3.40
N VAL A 19 -1.87 5.45 -3.92
CA VAL A 19 -3.00 4.71 -3.35
C VAL A 19 -2.68 4.23 -1.93
N ALA A 20 -1.51 3.62 -1.71
CA ALA A 20 -1.09 3.18 -0.37
C ALA A 20 -1.06 4.34 0.62
N GLN A 21 -0.50 5.50 0.23
CA GLN A 21 -0.47 6.72 1.05
C GLN A 21 -1.88 7.22 1.40
N ALA A 22 -2.78 7.29 0.41
CA ALA A 22 -4.16 7.71 0.64
C ALA A 22 -4.94 6.75 1.56
N LEU A 23 -4.70 5.44 1.45
CA LEU A 23 -5.30 4.44 2.34
C LEU A 23 -4.80 4.59 3.78
N MET A 24 -3.49 4.77 3.97
CA MET A 24 -2.89 5.00 5.29
C MET A 24 -3.41 6.30 5.93
N ALA A 25 -3.53 7.39 5.17
CA ALA A 25 -4.10 8.65 5.64
C ALA A 25 -5.56 8.52 6.14
N ARG A 26 -6.30 7.52 5.64
CA ARG A 26 -7.67 7.19 6.06
C ARG A 26 -7.74 6.19 7.22
N GLY A 27 -6.59 5.87 7.83
CA GLY A 27 -6.46 4.99 8.99
C GLY A 27 -6.42 3.49 8.68
N ALA A 28 -6.20 3.11 7.42
CA ALA A 28 -6.06 1.71 7.05
C ALA A 28 -4.65 1.18 7.36
N ARG A 29 -4.57 -0.12 7.64
CA ARG A 29 -3.30 -0.86 7.67
C ARG A 29 -3.05 -1.41 6.27
N VAL A 30 -1.92 -1.04 5.67
CA VAL A 30 -1.60 -1.42 4.29
C VAL A 30 -0.50 -2.48 4.28
N ARG A 31 -0.70 -3.54 3.49
CA ARG A 31 0.33 -4.50 3.08
C ARG A 31 0.63 -4.26 1.61
N VAL A 32 1.89 -4.20 1.23
CA VAL A 32 2.28 -4.07 -0.17
C VAL A 32 2.85 -5.38 -0.67
N ALA A 33 2.21 -5.94 -1.70
CA ALA A 33 2.69 -7.14 -2.39
C ALA A 33 3.29 -6.73 -3.73
N GLN A 34 4.53 -7.15 -3.99
CA GLN A 34 5.21 -6.86 -5.25
C GLN A 34 6.26 -7.92 -5.56
N ARG A 35 6.79 -7.87 -6.80
CA ARG A 35 7.73 -8.88 -7.32
C ARG A 35 9.04 -8.92 -6.55
N ASP A 36 9.60 -7.76 -6.24
CA ASP A 36 10.84 -7.62 -5.48
C ASP A 36 10.56 -6.86 -4.17
N PRO A 37 10.64 -7.52 -3.00
CA PRO A 37 10.38 -6.87 -1.72
C PRO A 37 11.44 -5.82 -1.37
N SER A 38 12.64 -5.85 -1.96
CA SER A 38 13.68 -4.84 -1.71
C SER A 38 13.32 -3.47 -2.26
N THR A 39 12.45 -3.41 -3.28
CA THR A 39 11.92 -2.17 -3.85
C THR A 39 10.58 -1.77 -3.25
N ALA A 40 10.18 -2.39 -2.13
CA ALA A 40 8.90 -2.11 -1.50
C ALA A 40 8.85 -0.82 -0.70
N LEU A 41 7.70 -0.14 -0.82
CA LEU A 41 7.36 1.15 -0.22
C LEU A 41 6.32 0.97 0.88
#